data_AF-A0A2H8TEX0-F1
#
_entry.id   AF-A0A2H8TEX0-F1
#
_cell.length_a   1.000
_cell.length_b   1.000
_cell.length_c   1.000
_cell.angle_alpha   90.00
_cell.angle_beta   90.00
_cell.angle_gamma   90.00
#
_symmetry.space_group_name_H-M   'P 1'
#
loop_
_entity.id
_entity.type
_entity.pdbx_description
1 polymer ?
#
loop_
_entity_poly.entity_id
_entity_poly.type
_entity_poly.pdbx_seq_one_letter_code
_entity_poly.pdbx_strand_id
1 'polypeptide(L)'
;MTAVGLQYLKTVGNKTTTDQGFNYVTPNEQTFPGFNEIKNEMESWEWRYGRTPKFNITVKSNDEHSVILSVKNGIIENVATTCNVSLSHLINEKFNMKIVEEIKQCLETIRV
;
A
#
# COMPACT_ATOMS: atom_id res chain seq x y z
N MET A 1 22.63 16.64 -30.64
CA MET A 1 21.37 16.38 -29.91
C MET A 1 21.09 17.61 -29.06
N THR A 2 20.18 18.47 -29.50
CA THR A 2 19.87 19.73 -28.81
C THR A 2 18.61 19.53 -27.98
N ALA A 3 18.75 19.38 -26.67
CA ALA A 3 17.60 19.30 -25.78
C ALA A 3 17.00 20.70 -25.61
N VAL A 4 15.79 20.89 -26.12
CA VAL A 4 15.01 22.12 -25.90
C VAL A 4 14.35 22.01 -24.53
N GLY A 5 15.00 22.55 -23.50
CA GLY A 5 14.43 22.68 -22.16
C GLY A 5 13.75 24.03 -21.99
N LEU A 6 12.47 24.04 -21.63
CA LEU A 6 11.77 25.25 -21.19
C LEU A 6 12.34 25.68 -19.83
N GLN A 7 13.06 26.81 -19.81
CA GLN A 7 13.62 27.36 -18.58
C GLN A 7 12.53 28.14 -17.83
N TYR A 8 12.03 27.57 -16.72
CA TYR A 8 11.15 28.30 -15.82
C TYR A 8 12.00 29.14 -14.87
N LEU A 9 11.90 30.47 -14.99
CA LEU A 9 12.46 31.41 -14.03
C LEU A 9 11.62 31.36 -12.75
N LYS A 10 12.25 31.03 -11.62
CA LYS A 10 11.58 31.00 -10.31
C LYS A 10 12.05 32.20 -9.49
N THR A 11 11.11 33.04 -9.09
CA THR A 11 11.32 34.05 -8.04
C THR A 11 11.06 33.42 -6.68
N VAL A 12 12.07 33.40 -5.81
CA VAL A 12 11.90 33.06 -4.39
C VAL A 12 12.20 34.32 -3.59
N GLY A 13 11.15 35.01 -3.12
CA GLY A 13 11.27 36.35 -2.52
C GLY A 13 11.61 37.45 -3.53
N ASN A 14 12.35 38.49 -3.11
CA ASN A 14 12.81 39.61 -3.96
C ASN A 14 14.04 39.28 -4.83
N LYS A 15 14.48 38.01 -4.88
CA LYS A 15 15.60 37.57 -5.71
C LYS A 15 15.08 36.71 -6.86
N THR A 16 15.15 37.25 -8.06
CA THR A 16 15.05 36.52 -9.32
C THR A 16 16.31 35.68 -9.48
N THR A 17 16.21 34.36 -9.62
CA THR A 17 17.39 33.55 -9.93
C THR A 17 17.82 33.83 -11.38
N THR A 18 18.97 34.49 -11.55
CA THR A 18 19.54 34.83 -12.85
C THR A 18 20.51 33.78 -13.39
N ASP A 19 20.62 32.61 -12.74
CA ASP A 19 21.52 31.55 -13.20
C ASP A 19 21.04 30.97 -14.54
N GLN A 20 21.90 31.08 -15.56
CA GLN A 20 21.73 30.49 -16.88
C GLN A 20 21.92 28.97 -16.81
N GLY A 21 20.97 28.26 -16.21
CA GLY A 21 21.00 26.80 -16.06
C GLY A 21 19.69 26.17 -15.57
N PHE A 22 19.71 24.84 -15.41
CA PHE A 22 18.62 24.06 -14.82
C PHE A 22 18.50 24.38 -13.32
N ASN A 23 17.36 24.94 -12.91
CA ASN A 23 17.06 25.12 -11.50
C ASN A 23 16.56 23.78 -10.94
N TYR A 24 17.31 23.19 -10.00
CA TYR A 24 16.83 22.05 -9.23
C TYR A 24 15.70 22.52 -8.31
N VAL A 25 14.48 22.04 -8.58
CA VAL A 25 13.33 22.27 -7.73
C VAL A 25 13.27 21.14 -6.70
N THR A 26 13.63 21.44 -5.46
CA THR A 26 13.51 20.45 -4.37
C THR A 26 12.03 20.30 -3.97
N PRO A 27 11.46 19.08 -4.01
CA PRO A 27 10.09 18.85 -3.58
C PRO A 27 10.03 18.90 -2.04
N ASN A 28 9.83 20.09 -1.49
CA ASN A 28 9.69 20.35 -0.07
C ASN A 28 8.60 21.38 0.19
N GLU A 29 8.16 21.47 1.45
CA GLU A 29 7.09 22.36 1.89
C GLU A 29 7.34 23.83 1.55
N GLN A 30 8.61 24.26 1.58
CA GLN A 30 8.98 25.65 1.26
C GLN A 30 8.80 25.99 -0.23
N THR A 31 8.92 24.98 -1.09
CA THR A 31 8.80 25.13 -2.54
C THR A 31 7.37 24.85 -3.02
N PHE A 32 6.67 23.98 -2.32
CA PHE A 32 5.30 23.54 -2.61
C PHE A 32 4.50 23.49 -1.30
N PRO A 33 3.77 24.56 -0.96
CA PRO A 33 2.89 24.56 0.20
C PRO A 33 1.84 23.44 0.07
N GLY A 34 1.65 22.66 1.13
CA GLY A 34 0.77 21.48 1.14
C GLY A 34 1.45 20.19 0.67
N PHE A 35 2.75 20.21 0.33
CA PHE A 35 3.48 19.01 -0.09
C PHE A 35 3.49 17.92 0.98
N ASN A 36 3.76 18.28 2.23
CA ASN A 36 3.77 17.33 3.33
C ASN A 36 2.37 16.75 3.60
N GLU A 37 1.32 17.54 3.42
CA GLU A 37 -0.06 17.06 3.57
C GLU A 37 -0.38 15.98 2.54
N ILE A 38 -0.11 16.26 1.26
CA ILE A 38 -0.29 15.29 0.17
C ILE A 38 0.60 14.06 0.39
N LYS A 39 1.86 14.26 0.79
CA LYS A 39 2.78 13.16 1.08
C LYS A 39 2.26 12.27 2.20
N ASN A 40 1.80 12.86 3.29
CA ASN A 40 1.24 12.13 4.43
C ASN A 40 -0.04 11.38 4.03
N GLU A 41 -0.91 11.98 3.22
CA GLU A 41 -2.09 11.29 2.66
C GLU A 41 -1.65 10.09 1.81
N MET A 42 -0.70 10.29 0.89
CA MET A 42 -0.21 9.22 0.00
C MET A 42 0.49 8.09 0.74
N GLU A 43 1.11 8.38 1.89
CA GLU A 43 1.76 7.38 2.75
C GLU A 43 0.77 6.65 3.69
N SER A 44 -0.45 7.18 3.85
CA SER A 44 -1.49 6.57 4.69
C SER A 44 -1.89 5.16 4.22
N TRP A 45 -2.43 4.37 5.14
CA TRP A 45 -2.93 3.02 4.84
C TRP A 45 -4.15 3.10 3.93
N GLU A 46 -5.04 4.03 4.24
CA GLU A 46 -6.29 4.32 3.56
C GLU A 46 -6.03 4.60 2.08
N TRP A 47 -4.95 5.33 1.77
CA TRP A 47 -4.53 5.59 0.40
C TRP A 47 -3.88 4.36 -0.26
N ARG A 48 -2.83 3.79 0.35
CA ARG A 48 -2.03 2.72 -0.28
C ARG A 48 -2.78 1.41 -0.46
N TYR A 49 -3.64 1.05 0.50
CA TYR A 49 -4.31 -0.26 0.53
C TYR A 49 -5.81 -0.15 0.75
N GLY A 50 -6.29 0.88 1.46
CA GLY A 50 -7.71 1.12 1.73
C GLY A 50 -8.58 1.29 0.48
N ARG A 51 -7.98 1.69 -0.64
CA ARG A 51 -8.66 1.83 -1.94
C ARG A 51 -8.66 0.55 -2.79
N THR A 52 -8.06 -0.54 -2.29
CA THR A 52 -8.06 -1.83 -3.01
C THR A 52 -9.49 -2.38 -3.12
N PRO A 53 -9.97 -2.74 -4.33
CA PRO A 53 -11.28 -3.38 -4.50
C PRO A 53 -11.43 -4.63 -3.63
N LYS A 54 -12.66 -5.02 -3.31
CA LYS A 54 -12.91 -6.25 -2.57
C LYS A 54 -12.38 -7.46 -3.37
N PHE A 55 -11.61 -8.32 -2.72
CA PHE A 55 -11.08 -9.54 -3.31
C PHE A 55 -11.12 -10.69 -2.31
N ASN A 56 -11.08 -11.91 -2.85
CA ASN A 56 -11.05 -13.13 -2.04
C ASN A 56 -9.73 -13.87 -2.27
N ILE A 57 -9.13 -14.37 -1.19
CA ILE A 57 -7.97 -15.25 -1.26
C ILE A 57 -8.41 -16.63 -0.81
N THR A 58 -8.05 -17.64 -1.59
CA THR A 58 -8.23 -19.04 -1.18
C THR A 58 -6.86 -19.65 -0.92
N VAL A 59 -6.58 -19.99 0.33
CA VAL A 59 -5.40 -20.75 0.72
C VAL A 59 -5.82 -22.21 0.83
N LYS A 60 -5.15 -23.10 0.10
CA LYS A 60 -5.44 -24.54 0.12
C LYS A 60 -4.22 -25.32 0.61
N SER A 61 -4.46 -26.39 1.36
CA SER A 61 -3.46 -27.41 1.70
C SER A 61 -4.00 -28.75 1.29
N ASN A 62 -3.48 -29.28 0.18
CA ASN A 62 -4.07 -30.39 -0.56
C ASN A 62 -5.55 -30.11 -0.93
N ASP A 63 -6.18 -30.99 -1.70
CA ASP A 63 -7.53 -30.73 -2.23
C ASP A 63 -8.65 -30.75 -1.17
N GLU A 64 -8.35 -31.08 0.09
CA GLU A 64 -9.34 -31.30 1.16
C GLU A 64 -9.51 -30.12 2.14
N HIS A 65 -8.48 -29.30 2.36
CA HIS A 65 -8.53 -28.22 3.34
C HIS A 65 -8.29 -26.86 2.69
N SER A 66 -9.23 -25.93 2.91
CA SER A 66 -9.15 -24.59 2.37
C SER A 66 -9.63 -23.54 3.35
N VAL A 67 -8.99 -22.38 3.28
CA VAL A 67 -9.34 -21.17 4.01
C VAL A 67 -9.60 -20.09 2.98
N ILE A 68 -10.77 -19.48 3.04
CA ILE A 68 -11.17 -18.39 2.17
C ILE A 68 -11.23 -17.10 2.99
N LEU A 69 -10.39 -16.14 2.63
CA LEU A 69 -10.32 -14.80 3.22
C LEU A 69 -11.04 -13.83 2.29
N SER A 70 -12.00 -13.08 2.80
CA SER A 70 -12.60 -11.94 2.10
C SER A 70 -11.96 -10.66 2.60
N VAL A 71 -11.27 -9.93 1.72
CA VAL A 71 -10.57 -8.68 2.06
C VAL A 71 -11.25 -7.51 1.37
N LYS A 72 -11.54 -6.47 2.14
CA LYS A 72 -12.17 -5.23 1.67
C LYS A 72 -11.42 -4.05 2.26
N ASN A 73 -11.04 -3.08 1.41
CA ASN A 73 -10.25 -1.92 1.82
C ASN A 73 -8.92 -2.32 2.53
N GLY A 74 -8.32 -3.43 2.11
CA GLY A 74 -7.12 -4.00 2.73
C GLY A 74 -7.35 -4.59 4.13
N ILE A 75 -8.58 -4.67 4.63
CA ILE A 75 -8.94 -5.23 5.93
C ILE A 75 -9.68 -6.56 5.72
N ILE A 76 -9.43 -7.53 6.58
CA ILE A 76 -10.10 -8.84 6.52
C ILE A 76 -11.52 -8.70 7.07
N GLU A 77 -12.52 -8.87 6.21
CA GLU A 77 -13.94 -8.74 6.52
C GLU A 77 -14.54 -10.08 6.97
N ASN A 78 -14.12 -11.17 6.34
CA ASN A 78 -14.65 -12.51 6.64
C ASN A 78 -13.58 -13.58 6.42
N VAL A 79 -13.65 -14.63 7.24
CA VAL A 79 -12.82 -15.83 7.11
C VAL A 79 -13.76 -17.04 7.11
N ALA A 80 -13.74 -17.82 6.04
CA ALA A 80 -14.47 -19.07 5.93
C ALA A 80 -13.46 -20.23 5.87
N THR A 81 -13.63 -21.23 6.73
CA THR A 81 -12.73 -22.38 6.83
C THR A 81 -13.51 -23.67 6.56
N THR A 82 -12.92 -24.57 5.77
CA THR A 82 -13.45 -25.94 5.59
C THR A 82 -12.88 -26.93 6.61
N CYS A 83 -11.88 -26.51 7.38
CA CYS A 83 -11.18 -27.30 8.39
C CYS A 83 -11.52 -26.84 9.82
N ASN A 84 -11.26 -27.69 10.82
CA ASN A 84 -11.47 -27.41 12.24
C ASN A 84 -10.39 -26.47 12.81
N VAL A 85 -10.24 -25.28 12.22
CA VAL A 85 -9.31 -24.23 12.66
C VAL A 85 -10.10 -22.96 12.94
N SER A 86 -9.88 -22.38 14.11
CA SER A 86 -10.45 -21.08 14.47
C SER A 86 -9.47 -19.96 14.08
N LEU A 87 -9.82 -19.23 13.02
CA LEU A 87 -9.08 -18.06 12.52
C LEU A 87 -9.86 -16.75 12.73
N SER A 88 -10.81 -16.74 13.66
CA SER A 88 -11.66 -15.57 13.93
C SER A 88 -10.89 -14.34 14.42
N HIS A 89 -9.69 -14.54 14.98
CA HIS A 89 -8.81 -13.46 15.43
C HIS A 89 -8.28 -12.58 14.29
N LEU A 90 -8.32 -13.07 13.05
CA LEU A 90 -7.87 -12.31 11.87
C LEU A 90 -8.93 -11.31 11.37
N ILE A 91 -10.15 -11.35 11.87
CA ILE A 91 -11.22 -10.45 11.43
C ILE A 91 -10.92 -9.02 11.94
N ASN A 92 -11.07 -8.03 11.07
CA ASN A 92 -10.71 -6.62 11.29
C ASN A 92 -9.21 -6.31 11.32
N GLU A 93 -8.35 -7.30 11.06
CA GLU A 93 -6.91 -7.06 10.91
C GLU A 93 -6.54 -6.57 9.50
N LYS A 94 -5.45 -5.81 9.43
CA LYS A 94 -4.86 -5.36 8.17
C LYS A 94 -4.25 -6.55 7.43
N PHE A 95 -4.71 -6.77 6.20
CA PHE A 95 -4.21 -7.86 5.39
C PHE A 95 -2.70 -7.70 5.10
N ASN A 96 -1.96 -8.79 5.29
CA ASN A 96 -0.53 -8.89 4.99
C ASN A 96 -0.23 -10.31 4.51
N MET A 97 0.75 -10.45 3.62
CA MET A 97 1.23 -11.76 3.14
C MET A 97 1.70 -12.67 4.28
N LYS A 98 2.18 -12.12 5.41
CA LYS A 98 2.53 -12.92 6.60
C LYS A 98 1.37 -13.76 7.11
N ILE A 99 0.14 -13.23 7.07
CA ILE A 99 -1.08 -13.94 7.47
C ILE A 99 -1.31 -15.16 6.57
N VAL A 100 -1.04 -15.04 5.28
CA VAL A 100 -1.16 -16.15 4.33
C VAL A 100 -0.16 -17.26 4.66
N GLU A 101 1.08 -16.90 5.02
CA GLU A 101 2.09 -17.89 5.42
C GLU A 101 1.74 -18.56 6.76
N GLU A 102 1.22 -17.83 7.74
CA GLU A 102 0.70 -18.39 8.99
C GLU A 102 -0.42 -19.40 8.73
N ILE A 103 -1.38 -19.05 7.87
CA ILE A 103 -2.48 -19.95 7.49
C ILE A 103 -1.94 -21.21 6.81
N LYS A 104 -0.97 -21.09 5.89
CA LYS A 104 -0.34 -22.25 5.25
C LYS A 104 0.30 -23.17 6.29
N GLN A 105 1.06 -22.61 7.23
CA GLN A 105 1.72 -23.39 8.29
C GLN A 105 0.70 -24.10 9.20
N CYS A 106 -0.39 -23.43 9.57
CA CYS A 106 -1.48 -24.05 10.31
C CYS A 106 -2.10 -25.23 9.54
N LEU A 107 -2.32 -25.06 8.23
CA LEU A 107 -2.90 -26.10 7.39
C LEU A 107 -1.95 -27.29 7.12
N GLU A 108 -0.64 -27.09 7.18
CA GLU A 108 0.34 -28.18 7.12
C GLU A 108 0.36 -29.01 8.42
N THR A 109 0.14 -28.36 9.56
CA THR A 109 0.18 -29.01 10.88
C THR A 109 -1.00 -29.97 11.12
N ILE A 110 -2.10 -29.78 10.39
CA ILE A 110 -3.30 -30.65 10.46
C ILE A 110 -3.08 -31.99 9.76
N ARG A 111 -2.00 -32.15 8.98
CA ARG A 111 -1.67 -33.39 8.23
C ARG A 111 -1.21 -34.58 9.10
N VAL A 112 -1.72 -34.74 10.33
CA VAL A 112 -1.43 -35.90 11.19
C VAL A 112 -2.60 -36.88 11.16
#